data_AF-A0A3C1HB52-F1
#
_entry.id   AF-A0A3C1HB52-F1
#
_cell.length_a   1.000
_cell.length_b   1.000
_cell.length_c   1.000
_cell.angle_alpha   90.00
_cell.angle_beta   90.00
_cell.angle_gamma   90.00
#
_symmetry.space_group_name_H-M   'P 1'
#
loop_
_entity.id
_entity.type
_entity.pdbx_description
1 polymer ?
#
loop_
_entity_poly.entity_id
_entity_poly.type
_entity_poly.pdbx_seq_one_letter_code
_entity_poly.pdbx_strand_id
1 'polypeptide(L)'
;MIELALTAQVLLWLILIGVFLACRQATIFHPLTVYFGFHGLVFVLRPLLVHEFGFDTNWHYMRFEPTDLVFVRTLAVSSVGLVTFFVACLGAGWTREELLPAALPRFSREERSAFVVTVLLLLPLIGYSIYATRNGQDGERINGVYILTTSTGYIYEAQHFILPLLCAGMVMTRFHWMNLLPSLAYVGYRTWFGWSRWTILLFLLMVTLSYCWYHRRRWIPVWSILVAMPVLVVFNLLGHNRDVLKAILSGEPVQVVRYDAGMTREEKLKKQLDTQDYANFDYLSYVVAVVPERTGAYSLGLQHLQLFTEPIPRILWRGKPIGPPIESPVNLGEFGNFTGLTVSLVGDGWISGG
;
A
#
# COMPACT_ATOMS: atom_id res chain seq x y z
N MET A 1 6.28 5.52 -30.66
CA MET A 1 7.33 5.13 -29.68
C MET A 1 6.73 4.62 -28.37
N ILE A 2 5.70 5.29 -27.84
CA ILE A 2 5.02 4.88 -26.59
C ILE A 2 4.47 3.45 -26.67
N GLU A 3 3.72 3.09 -27.72
CA GLU A 3 3.15 1.74 -27.91
C GLU A 3 4.22 0.62 -27.86
N LEU A 4 5.37 0.86 -28.49
CA LEU A 4 6.50 -0.08 -28.45
C LEU A 4 7.06 -0.22 -27.03
N ALA A 5 7.21 0.89 -26.31
CA ALA A 5 7.69 0.89 -24.92
C ALA A 5 6.71 0.19 -23.96
N LEU A 6 5.40 0.43 -24.12
CA LEU A 6 4.33 -0.27 -23.38
C LEU A 6 4.40 -1.77 -23.65
N THR A 7 4.48 -2.18 -24.91
CA THR A 7 4.59 -3.59 -25.30
C THR A 7 5.84 -4.23 -24.70
N ALA A 8 6.99 -3.56 -24.79
CA ALA A 8 8.24 -4.05 -24.20
C ALA A 8 8.14 -4.20 -22.67
N GLN A 9 7.50 -3.27 -21.98
CA GLN A 9 7.31 -3.33 -20.53
C GLN A 9 6.41 -4.50 -20.12
N VAL A 10 5.29 -4.71 -20.83
CA VAL A 10 4.40 -5.87 -20.62
C VAL A 10 5.17 -7.17 -20.82
N LEU A 11 5.92 -7.28 -21.92
CA LEU A 11 6.72 -8.48 -22.21
C LEU A 11 7.79 -8.73 -21.16
N LEU A 12 8.52 -7.69 -20.72
CA LEU A 12 9.52 -7.80 -19.67
C LEU A 12 8.90 -8.31 -18.36
N TRP A 13 7.77 -7.73 -17.95
CA TRP A 13 7.06 -8.15 -16.75
C TRP A 13 6.62 -9.62 -16.82
N LEU A 14 6.04 -10.04 -17.96
CA LEU A 14 5.65 -11.44 -18.19
C LEU A 14 6.86 -12.40 -18.20
N ILE A 15 7.97 -12.00 -18.83
CA ILE A 15 9.21 -12.79 -18.85
C ILE A 15 9.74 -12.98 -17.43
N LEU A 16 9.82 -11.92 -16.63
CA LEU A 16 10.32 -12.01 -15.26
C LEU A 16 9.40 -12.84 -14.36
N ILE A 17 8.08 -12.77 -14.54
CA ILE A 17 7.14 -13.68 -13.88
C ILE A 17 7.42 -15.13 -14.31
N GLY A 18 7.58 -15.38 -15.61
CA GLY A 18 7.90 -16.71 -16.13
C GLY A 18 9.19 -17.28 -15.54
N VAL A 19 10.25 -16.48 -15.49
CA VAL A 19 11.53 -16.84 -14.86
C VAL A 19 11.33 -17.12 -13.37
N PHE A 20 10.64 -16.24 -12.64
CA PHE A 20 10.35 -16.44 -11.22
C PHE A 20 9.59 -17.74 -10.97
N LEU A 21 8.53 -18.02 -11.72
CA LEU A 21 7.74 -19.24 -11.59
C LEU A 21 8.55 -20.51 -11.92
N ALA A 22 9.52 -20.40 -12.82
CA ALA A 22 10.48 -21.47 -13.10
C ALA A 22 11.51 -21.65 -11.98
N CYS A 23 11.75 -20.63 -11.15
CA CYS A 23 12.62 -20.74 -9.98
C CYS A 23 12.00 -21.62 -8.87
N ARG A 24 12.86 -22.35 -8.15
CA ARG A 24 12.43 -23.19 -7.02
C ARG A 24 11.96 -22.38 -5.79
N GLN A 25 12.19 -21.08 -5.80
CA GLN A 25 11.85 -20.13 -4.72
C GLN A 25 10.46 -19.50 -4.88
N ALA A 26 9.77 -19.75 -6.00
CA ALA A 26 8.56 -19.00 -6.33
C ALA A 26 7.40 -19.31 -5.39
N THR A 27 7.10 -18.52 -4.38
CA THR A 27 5.97 -18.80 -3.47
C THR A 27 5.22 -17.52 -3.14
N ILE A 28 4.00 -17.63 -2.62
CA ILE A 28 3.26 -16.45 -2.17
C ILE A 28 3.97 -15.69 -1.02
N PHE A 29 4.86 -16.36 -0.28
CA PHE A 29 5.64 -15.75 0.79
C PHE A 29 6.86 -14.99 0.28
N HIS A 30 7.27 -15.24 -0.96
CA HIS A 30 8.37 -14.53 -1.56
C HIS A 30 7.96 -13.07 -1.88
N PRO A 31 8.79 -12.07 -1.54
CA PRO A 31 8.45 -10.65 -1.74
C PRO A 31 8.15 -10.30 -3.20
N LEU A 32 8.80 -10.98 -4.15
CA LEU A 32 8.50 -10.81 -5.59
C LEU A 32 7.05 -11.10 -5.96
N THR A 33 6.36 -12.02 -5.28
CA THR A 33 4.97 -12.32 -5.64
C THR A 33 4.06 -11.12 -5.38
N VAL A 34 4.23 -10.47 -4.24
CA VAL A 34 3.48 -9.24 -3.91
C VAL A 34 3.92 -8.10 -4.81
N TYR A 35 5.23 -7.95 -5.03
CA TYR A 35 5.76 -6.88 -5.88
C TYR A 35 5.34 -7.02 -7.35
N PHE A 36 5.26 -8.22 -7.92
CA PHE A 36 4.75 -8.42 -9.29
C PHE A 36 3.30 -8.00 -9.43
N GLY A 37 2.46 -8.28 -8.43
CA GLY A 37 1.08 -7.82 -8.40
C GLY A 37 0.98 -6.29 -8.31
N PHE A 38 1.75 -5.68 -7.40
CA PHE A 38 1.86 -4.23 -7.29
C PHE A 38 2.35 -3.59 -8.59
N HIS A 39 3.48 -4.05 -9.12
CA HIS A 39 4.11 -3.52 -10.33
C HIS A 39 3.22 -3.70 -11.55
N GLY A 40 2.59 -4.87 -11.71
CA GLY A 40 1.63 -5.13 -12.78
C GLY A 40 0.45 -4.16 -12.74
N LEU A 41 -0.08 -3.85 -11.54
CA LEU A 41 -1.20 -2.93 -11.39
C LEU A 41 -0.80 -1.49 -11.70
N VAL A 42 0.28 -1.00 -11.08
CA VAL A 42 0.56 0.45 -11.05
C VAL A 42 1.61 0.90 -12.07
N PHE A 43 2.39 -0.01 -12.64
CA PHE A 43 3.42 0.31 -13.64
C PHE A 43 3.20 -0.37 -14.99
N VAL A 44 2.34 -1.38 -15.10
CA VAL A 44 2.02 -2.02 -16.41
C VAL A 44 0.60 -1.67 -16.84
N LEU A 45 -0.41 -1.96 -16.01
CA LEU A 45 -1.81 -1.69 -16.33
C LEU A 45 -2.12 -0.19 -16.32
N ARG A 46 -1.64 0.55 -15.31
CA ARG A 46 -1.87 2.00 -15.21
C ARG A 46 -1.44 2.77 -16.48
N PRO A 47 -0.20 2.67 -16.99
CA PRO A 47 0.18 3.42 -18.19
C PRO A 47 -0.59 2.98 -19.45
N LEU A 48 -1.01 1.72 -19.56
CA LEU A 48 -1.95 1.30 -20.63
C LEU A 48 -3.28 2.03 -20.51
N LEU A 49 -3.85 2.11 -19.30
CA LEU A 49 -5.11 2.82 -19.06
C LEU A 49 -5.00 4.33 -19.31
N VAL A 50 -3.87 4.91 -18.95
CA VAL A 50 -3.56 6.32 -19.23
C VAL A 50 -3.47 6.56 -20.72
N HIS A 51 -2.70 5.74 -21.45
CA HIS A 51 -2.50 5.93 -22.89
C HIS A 51 -3.78 5.69 -23.72
N GLU A 52 -4.49 4.59 -23.45
CA GLU A 52 -5.63 4.16 -24.27
C GLU A 52 -6.96 4.80 -23.85
N PHE A 53 -7.11 5.14 -22.56
CA PHE A 53 -8.37 5.64 -22.00
C PHE A 53 -8.26 7.04 -21.36
N GLY A 54 -7.09 7.67 -21.40
CA GLY A 54 -6.85 9.05 -20.91
C GLY A 54 -7.05 9.23 -19.42
N PHE A 55 -6.57 8.29 -18.60
CA PHE A 55 -6.69 8.32 -17.12
C PHE A 55 -5.80 9.42 -16.49
N ASP A 56 -6.08 10.68 -16.82
CA ASP A 56 -5.21 11.84 -16.60
C ASP A 56 -5.54 12.62 -15.30
N THR A 57 -6.49 12.14 -14.48
CA THR A 57 -6.95 12.87 -13.28
C THR A 57 -5.79 13.20 -12.34
N ASN A 58 -4.83 12.29 -12.21
CA ASN A 58 -3.67 12.47 -11.34
C ASN A 58 -2.64 13.47 -11.88
N TRP A 59 -2.50 13.56 -13.20
CA TRP A 59 -1.68 14.57 -13.88
C TRP A 59 -2.24 15.97 -13.61
N HIS A 60 -3.56 16.14 -13.79
CA HIS A 60 -4.23 17.39 -13.44
C HIS A 60 -4.13 17.73 -11.95
N TYR A 61 -4.25 16.74 -11.06
CA TYR A 61 -4.07 16.93 -9.62
C TYR A 61 -2.67 17.48 -9.29
N MET A 62 -1.62 16.93 -9.91
CA MET A 62 -0.24 17.37 -9.75
C MET A 62 0.08 18.68 -10.50
N ARG A 63 -0.83 19.14 -11.37
CA ARG A 63 -0.64 20.29 -12.29
C ARG A 63 0.51 20.05 -13.25
N PHE A 64 0.59 18.83 -13.77
CA PHE A 64 1.68 18.34 -14.61
C PHE A 64 1.11 17.46 -15.72
N GLU A 65 1.64 17.56 -16.92
CA GLU A 65 1.34 16.67 -18.04
C GLU A 65 2.67 16.18 -18.63
N PRO A 66 2.93 14.86 -18.71
CA PRO A 66 4.18 14.35 -19.21
C PRO A 66 4.27 14.50 -20.73
N THR A 67 5.45 14.86 -21.22
CA THR A 67 5.76 14.73 -22.65
C THR A 67 5.92 13.25 -23.01
N ASP A 68 5.79 12.90 -24.29
CA ASP A 68 6.04 11.53 -24.79
C ASP A 68 7.39 10.97 -24.33
N LEU A 69 8.42 11.83 -24.31
CA LEU A 69 9.75 11.44 -23.86
C LEU A 69 9.76 11.10 -22.37
N VAL A 70 9.12 11.92 -21.54
CA VAL A 70 9.00 11.63 -20.10
C VAL A 70 8.22 10.33 -19.90
N PHE A 71 7.11 10.14 -20.61
CA PHE A 71 6.30 8.93 -20.51
C PHE A 71 7.13 7.67 -20.82
N VAL A 72 7.85 7.66 -21.94
CA VAL A 72 8.75 6.54 -22.32
C VAL A 72 9.88 6.37 -21.32
N ARG A 73 10.46 7.45 -20.80
CA ARG A 73 11.51 7.40 -19.78
C ARG A 73 10.98 6.80 -18.48
N THR A 74 9.77 7.13 -18.04
CA THR A 74 9.11 6.52 -16.88
C THR A 74 8.95 5.01 -17.05
N LEU A 75 8.53 4.55 -18.24
CA LEU A 75 8.43 3.11 -18.54
C LEU A 75 9.80 2.43 -18.44
N ALA A 76 10.86 3.07 -18.95
CA ALA A 76 12.22 2.55 -18.83
C ALA A 76 12.70 2.51 -17.36
N VAL A 77 12.49 3.58 -16.60
CA VAL A 77 12.88 3.67 -15.18
C VAL A 77 12.15 2.63 -14.34
N SER A 78 10.83 2.50 -14.51
CA SER A 78 10.06 1.46 -13.83
C SER A 78 10.50 0.06 -14.20
N SER A 79 10.84 -0.19 -15.47
CA SER A 79 11.40 -1.47 -15.93
C SER A 79 12.75 -1.80 -15.28
N VAL A 80 13.66 -0.82 -15.20
CA VAL A 80 14.94 -0.98 -14.50
C VAL A 80 14.72 -1.23 -13.01
N GLY A 81 13.77 -0.52 -12.39
CA GLY A 81 13.37 -0.73 -11.01
C GLY A 81 12.85 -2.16 -10.77
N LEU A 82 12.02 -2.70 -11.67
CA LEU A 82 11.54 -4.08 -11.61
C LEU A 82 12.68 -5.09 -11.69
N VAL A 83 13.58 -4.94 -12.67
CA VAL A 83 14.74 -5.83 -12.85
C VAL A 83 15.66 -5.77 -11.63
N THR A 84 15.92 -4.58 -11.10
CA THR A 84 16.78 -4.38 -9.92
C THR A 84 16.17 -5.05 -8.69
N PHE A 85 14.88 -4.83 -8.44
CA PHE A 85 14.17 -5.48 -7.33
C PHE A 85 14.16 -7.01 -7.50
N PHE A 86 13.91 -7.49 -8.72
CA PHE A 86 13.95 -8.91 -9.07
C PHE A 86 15.31 -9.56 -8.76
N VAL A 87 16.39 -8.97 -9.27
CA VAL A 87 17.75 -9.46 -9.06
C VAL A 87 18.13 -9.41 -7.58
N ALA A 88 17.82 -8.32 -6.88
CA ALA A 88 18.10 -8.18 -5.46
C ALA A 88 17.37 -9.23 -4.61
N CYS A 89 16.08 -9.44 -4.86
CA CYS A 89 15.30 -10.44 -4.12
C CYS A 89 15.79 -11.87 -4.38
N LEU A 90 16.07 -12.25 -5.64
CA LEU A 90 16.58 -13.59 -5.94
C LEU A 90 18.01 -13.80 -5.42
N GLY A 91 18.85 -12.76 -5.50
CA GLY A 91 20.23 -12.81 -5.02
C GLY A 91 20.32 -12.93 -3.50
N ALA A 92 19.49 -12.18 -2.76
CA ALA A 92 19.43 -12.25 -1.31
C ALA A 92 18.67 -13.48 -0.80
N GLY A 93 17.66 -13.94 -1.53
CA GLY A 93 16.73 -15.00 -1.14
C GLY A 93 17.14 -16.40 -1.57
N TRP A 94 18.44 -16.71 -1.67
CA TRP A 94 18.97 -17.98 -2.22
C TRP A 94 18.70 -19.22 -1.34
N THR A 95 17.44 -19.42 -0.95
CA THR A 95 16.98 -20.52 -0.12
C THR A 95 15.83 -21.24 -0.81
N ARG A 96 15.93 -22.56 -0.94
CA ARG A 96 14.83 -23.37 -1.46
C ARG A 96 13.75 -23.45 -0.38
N GLU A 97 12.56 -22.94 -0.67
CA GLU A 97 11.45 -23.05 0.26
C GLU A 97 10.87 -24.47 0.21
N GLU A 98 11.13 -25.25 1.26
CA GLU A 98 10.56 -26.58 1.44
C GLU A 98 9.42 -26.49 2.45
N LEU A 99 8.20 -26.23 1.96
CA LEU A 99 6.98 -26.41 2.75
C LEU A 99 6.71 -27.91 2.89
N LEU A 100 7.50 -28.58 3.74
CA LEU A 100 7.33 -30.01 3.98
C LEU A 100 5.94 -30.27 4.57
N PRO A 101 5.24 -31.37 4.16
CA PRO A 101 3.91 -31.72 4.64
C PRO A 101 3.81 -32.10 6.13
N ALA A 102 4.85 -31.85 6.92
CA ALA A 102 4.86 -32.17 8.34
C ALA A 102 3.69 -31.48 9.04
N ALA A 103 2.92 -32.26 9.79
CA ALA A 103 1.85 -31.76 10.63
C ALA A 103 2.43 -30.66 11.53
N LEU A 104 1.77 -29.50 11.55
CA LEU A 104 2.19 -28.42 12.43
C LEU A 104 2.19 -28.91 13.88
N PRO A 105 3.28 -28.68 14.64
CA PRO A 105 3.29 -29.02 16.05
C PRO A 105 2.13 -28.31 16.74
N ARG A 106 1.55 -28.97 17.75
CA ARG A 106 0.55 -28.32 18.58
C ARG A 106 1.23 -27.23 19.39
N PHE A 107 0.60 -26.06 19.44
CA PHE A 107 1.06 -25.00 20.33
C PHE A 107 1.08 -25.48 21.77
N SER A 108 2.22 -25.28 22.44
CA SER A 108 2.45 -25.63 23.84
C SER A 108 1.54 -24.82 24.78
N ARG A 109 1.50 -25.18 26.06
CA ARG A 109 0.74 -24.40 27.04
C ARG A 109 1.36 -23.01 27.21
N GLU A 110 2.68 -22.95 27.20
CA GLU A 110 3.49 -21.75 27.36
C GLU A 110 3.25 -20.79 26.20
N GLU A 111 3.25 -21.27 24.95
CA GLU A 111 2.96 -20.46 23.76
C GLU A 111 1.54 -19.89 23.80
N ARG A 112 0.55 -20.69 24.25
CA ARG A 112 -0.83 -20.22 24.41
C ARG A 112 -0.96 -19.17 25.50
N SER A 113 -0.32 -19.40 26.64
CA SER A 113 -0.28 -18.43 27.74
C SER A 113 0.40 -17.13 27.31
N ALA A 114 1.53 -17.21 26.59
CA ALA A 114 2.23 -16.04 26.06
C ALA A 114 1.35 -15.24 25.10
N PHE A 115 0.63 -15.90 24.21
CA PHE A 115 -0.33 -15.24 23.32
C PHE A 115 -1.45 -14.53 24.10
N VAL A 116 -2.07 -15.22 25.06
CA VAL A 116 -3.14 -14.63 25.88
C VAL A 116 -2.63 -13.41 26.65
N VAL A 117 -1.45 -13.50 27.27
CA VAL A 117 -0.81 -12.37 27.96
C VAL A 117 -0.54 -11.22 26.98
N THR A 118 -0.02 -11.53 25.79
CA THR A 118 0.23 -10.51 24.76
C THR A 118 -1.05 -9.79 24.34
N VAL A 119 -2.13 -10.55 24.11
CA VAL A 119 -3.45 -9.97 23.81
C VAL A 119 -3.93 -9.09 24.95
N LEU A 120 -3.88 -9.57 26.21
CA LEU A 120 -4.35 -8.83 27.37
C LEU A 120 -3.55 -7.53 27.62
N LEU A 121 -2.25 -7.53 27.35
CA LEU A 121 -1.40 -6.35 27.49
C LEU A 121 -1.62 -5.33 26.37
N LEU A 122 -1.83 -5.79 25.13
CA LEU A 122 -2.00 -4.91 23.97
C LEU A 122 -3.42 -4.41 23.80
N LEU A 123 -4.44 -5.14 24.27
CA LEU A 123 -5.85 -4.79 24.06
C LEU A 123 -6.23 -3.42 24.65
N PRO A 124 -5.79 -3.02 25.86
CA PRO A 124 -6.02 -1.67 26.38
C PRO A 124 -5.38 -0.59 25.50
N LEU A 125 -4.16 -0.83 25.00
CA LEU A 125 -3.47 0.10 24.10
C LEU A 125 -4.18 0.21 22.76
N ILE A 126 -4.63 -0.91 22.18
CA ILE A 126 -5.45 -0.94 20.95
C ILE A 126 -6.76 -0.17 21.17
N GLY A 127 -7.45 -0.40 22.29
CA GLY A 127 -8.69 0.29 22.63
C GLY A 127 -8.50 1.79 22.78
N TYR A 128 -7.45 2.21 23.50
CA TYR A 128 -7.09 3.62 23.63
C TYR A 128 -6.70 4.24 22.28
N SER A 129 -5.92 3.52 21.46
CA SER A 129 -5.55 3.94 20.11
C SER A 129 -6.78 4.20 19.24
N ILE A 130 -7.76 3.28 19.23
CA ILE A 130 -9.03 3.45 18.52
C ILE A 130 -9.80 4.66 19.06
N TYR A 131 -9.90 4.81 20.38
CA TYR A 131 -10.57 5.96 21.00
C TYR A 131 -9.92 7.30 20.61
N ALA A 132 -8.61 7.42 20.78
CA ALA A 132 -7.85 8.63 20.47
C ALA A 132 -7.96 8.99 18.99
N THR A 133 -7.73 8.01 18.12
CA THR A 133 -7.90 8.11 16.66
C THR A 133 -9.28 8.64 16.28
N ARG A 134 -10.34 8.18 16.95
CA ARG A 134 -11.72 8.63 16.67
C ARG A 134 -12.03 10.05 17.14
N ASN A 135 -11.38 10.52 18.20
CA ASN A 135 -11.63 11.86 18.75
C ASN A 135 -10.79 12.94 18.07
N GLY A 136 -9.96 12.57 17.10
CA GLY A 136 -9.08 13.47 16.39
C GLY A 136 -7.62 13.27 16.78
N GLN A 137 -6.74 13.56 15.81
CA GLN A 137 -5.32 13.63 16.05
C GLN A 137 -4.96 15.10 16.30
N ASP A 138 -4.30 15.36 17.43
CA ASP A 138 -3.80 16.68 17.75
C ASP A 138 -2.44 16.87 17.09
N GLY A 139 -2.32 17.92 16.29
CA GLY A 139 -1.12 18.21 15.55
C GLY A 139 -1.17 19.54 14.83
N GLU A 140 -0.03 19.93 14.30
CA GLU A 140 0.16 21.18 13.58
C GLU A 140 0.52 20.89 12.13
N ARG A 141 0.18 21.81 11.23
CA ARG A 141 0.58 21.70 9.82
C ARG A 141 1.65 22.74 9.52
N ILE A 142 2.87 22.29 9.27
CA ILE A 142 4.01 23.14 8.96
C ILE A 142 4.48 22.81 7.55
N ASN A 143 4.53 23.81 6.66
CA ASN A 143 4.91 23.64 5.26
C ASN A 143 4.14 22.53 4.53
N GLY A 144 2.83 22.40 4.81
CA GLY A 144 1.96 21.38 4.22
C GLY A 144 2.05 19.99 4.86
N VAL A 145 3.08 19.73 5.69
CA VAL A 145 3.26 18.47 6.42
C VAL A 145 2.52 18.53 7.76
N TYR A 146 1.69 17.53 8.02
CA TYR A 146 1.03 17.38 9.31
C TYR A 146 1.95 16.66 10.31
N ILE A 147 2.15 17.25 11.48
CA ILE A 147 3.03 16.74 12.54
C ILE A 147 2.28 16.62 13.87
N LEU A 148 2.51 15.52 14.57
CA LEU A 148 1.97 15.29 15.92
C LEU A 148 2.84 16.00 16.96
N THR A 149 2.24 16.89 17.75
CA THR A 149 2.96 17.71 18.75
C THR A 149 2.67 17.27 20.19
N THR A 150 1.43 16.83 20.48
CA THR A 150 0.99 16.44 21.82
C THR A 150 0.94 14.92 22.04
N SER A 151 1.08 14.13 20.97
CA SER A 151 1.00 12.67 20.99
C SER A 151 2.06 12.04 20.08
N THR A 152 2.00 10.72 19.90
CA THR A 152 2.96 9.94 19.12
C THR A 152 2.23 9.09 18.08
N GLY A 153 2.86 8.89 16.91
CA GLY A 153 2.33 8.00 15.88
C GLY A 153 2.15 6.57 16.40
N TYR A 154 3.04 6.10 17.28
CA TYR A 154 2.92 4.79 17.91
C TYR A 154 1.59 4.57 18.63
N ILE A 155 1.06 5.60 19.30
CA ILE A 155 -0.24 5.50 19.99
C ILE A 155 -1.37 5.41 18.97
N TYR A 156 -1.38 6.26 17.94
CA TYR A 156 -2.45 6.26 16.94
C TYR A 156 -2.42 5.03 16.02
N GLU A 157 -1.23 4.48 15.74
CA GLU A 157 -1.05 3.30 14.90
C GLU A 157 -1.16 1.98 15.67
N ALA A 158 -1.11 2.00 17.02
CA ALA A 158 -1.20 0.78 17.84
C ALA A 158 -2.50 -0.02 17.60
N GLN A 159 -3.58 0.60 17.14
CA GLN A 159 -4.78 -0.09 16.69
C GLN A 159 -4.50 -1.17 15.63
N HIS A 160 -3.41 -1.09 14.88
CA HIS A 160 -3.03 -2.09 13.87
C HIS A 160 -2.45 -3.37 14.46
N PHE A 161 -2.10 -3.42 15.75
CA PHE A 161 -1.76 -4.68 16.42
C PHE A 161 -2.90 -5.70 16.41
N ILE A 162 -4.15 -5.25 16.21
CA ILE A 162 -5.29 -6.17 16.12
C ILE A 162 -5.17 -7.15 14.94
N LEU A 163 -4.60 -6.75 13.79
CA LEU A 163 -4.46 -7.61 12.61
C LEU A 163 -3.58 -8.84 12.88
N PRO A 164 -2.31 -8.70 13.32
CA PRO A 164 -1.47 -9.86 13.61
C PRO A 164 -2.02 -10.68 14.78
N LEU A 165 -2.66 -10.08 15.79
CA LEU A 165 -3.28 -10.83 16.89
C LEU A 165 -4.45 -11.70 16.42
N LEU A 166 -5.29 -11.18 15.53
CA LEU A 166 -6.38 -11.96 14.90
C LEU A 166 -5.82 -13.10 14.05
N CYS A 167 -4.78 -12.83 13.25
CA CYS A 167 -4.12 -13.88 12.44
C CYS A 167 -3.49 -14.96 13.31
N ALA A 168 -2.74 -14.58 14.34
CA ALA A 168 -2.16 -15.51 15.31
C ALA A 168 -3.24 -16.33 16.01
N GLY A 169 -4.34 -15.69 16.45
CA GLY A 169 -5.48 -16.39 17.06
C GLY A 169 -6.12 -17.42 16.12
N MET A 170 -6.31 -17.09 14.84
CA MET A 170 -6.79 -18.04 13.84
C MET A 170 -5.84 -19.22 13.67
N VAL A 171 -4.53 -18.96 13.56
CA VAL A 171 -3.52 -20.01 13.41
C VAL A 171 -3.51 -20.93 14.65
N MET A 172 -3.50 -20.35 15.86
CA MET A 172 -3.50 -21.09 17.12
C MET A 172 -4.72 -21.99 17.29
N THR A 173 -5.86 -21.52 16.82
CA THR A 173 -7.14 -22.24 16.86
C THR A 173 -7.39 -23.07 15.60
N ARG A 174 -6.38 -23.23 14.74
CA ARG A 174 -6.44 -24.08 13.55
C ARG A 174 -7.54 -23.67 12.56
N PHE A 175 -7.74 -22.36 12.42
CA PHE A 175 -8.77 -21.75 11.57
C PHE A 175 -10.20 -22.22 11.90
N HIS A 176 -10.47 -22.49 13.19
CA HIS A 176 -11.83 -22.78 13.61
C HIS A 176 -12.77 -21.62 13.27
N TRP A 177 -13.93 -21.92 12.66
CA TRP A 177 -14.82 -20.92 12.07
C TRP A 177 -15.28 -19.84 13.05
N MET A 178 -15.42 -20.16 14.35
CA MET A 178 -15.79 -19.17 15.36
C MET A 178 -14.76 -18.04 15.50
N ASN A 179 -13.48 -18.29 15.21
CA ASN A 179 -12.43 -17.26 15.26
C ASN A 179 -12.43 -16.36 14.01
N LEU A 180 -13.31 -16.64 13.05
CA LEU A 180 -13.63 -15.69 11.99
C LEU A 180 -14.54 -14.57 12.51
N LEU A 181 -15.31 -14.76 13.59
CA LEU A 181 -16.22 -13.73 14.10
C LEU A 181 -15.49 -12.45 14.53
N PRO A 182 -14.39 -12.49 15.32
CA PRO A 182 -13.62 -11.29 15.65
C PRO A 182 -13.01 -10.63 14.40
N SER A 183 -12.61 -11.43 13.42
CA SER A 183 -12.06 -10.96 12.14
C SER A 183 -13.12 -10.22 11.30
N LEU A 184 -14.33 -10.78 11.21
CA LEU A 184 -15.47 -10.16 10.55
C LEU A 184 -15.92 -8.89 11.30
N ALA A 185 -15.91 -8.91 12.63
CA ALA A 185 -16.20 -7.73 13.44
C ALA A 185 -15.18 -6.61 13.19
N TYR A 186 -13.89 -6.94 13.08
CA TYR A 186 -12.85 -5.97 12.73
C TYR A 186 -13.04 -5.38 11.32
N VAL A 187 -13.30 -6.22 10.32
CA VAL A 187 -13.58 -5.75 8.95
C VAL A 187 -14.84 -4.89 8.93
N GLY A 188 -15.91 -5.31 9.61
CA GLY A 188 -17.14 -4.54 9.76
C GLY A 188 -16.91 -3.19 10.42
N TYR A 189 -16.13 -3.16 11.50
CA TYR A 189 -15.69 -1.93 12.17
C TYR A 189 -14.96 -1.00 11.19
N ARG A 190 -13.91 -1.48 10.50
CA ARG A 190 -13.15 -0.64 9.55
C ARG A 190 -14.02 -0.12 8.40
N THR A 191 -14.90 -0.99 7.91
CA THR A 191 -15.85 -0.67 6.85
C THR A 191 -16.84 0.41 7.29
N TRP A 192 -17.35 0.31 8.51
CA TRP A 192 -18.30 1.28 9.08
C TRP A 192 -17.72 2.69 9.22
N PHE A 193 -16.45 2.79 9.61
CA PHE A 193 -15.78 4.08 9.77
C PHE A 193 -15.16 4.62 8.48
N GLY A 194 -14.95 3.78 7.46
CA GLY A 194 -14.39 4.16 6.17
C GLY A 194 -12.94 4.70 6.21
N TRP A 195 -12.28 4.69 7.36
CA TRP A 195 -10.90 5.12 7.52
C TRP A 195 -9.92 3.95 7.49
N SER A 196 -8.69 4.22 7.02
CA SER A 196 -7.63 3.23 6.79
C SER A 196 -8.11 2.00 6.02
N ARG A 197 -8.90 2.20 4.95
CA ARG A 197 -9.45 1.14 4.07
C ARG A 197 -8.40 0.13 3.59
N TRP A 198 -7.14 0.57 3.40
CA TRP A 198 -6.01 -0.30 3.05
C TRP A 198 -5.76 -1.42 4.06
N THR A 199 -6.09 -1.20 5.32
CA THR A 199 -5.92 -2.21 6.38
C THR A 199 -6.84 -3.41 6.19
N ILE A 200 -7.96 -3.26 5.48
CA ILE A 200 -8.84 -4.39 5.12
C ILE A 200 -8.12 -5.30 4.12
N LEU A 201 -7.50 -4.72 3.09
CA LEU A 201 -6.74 -5.47 2.09
C LEU A 201 -5.52 -6.15 2.71
N LEU A 202 -4.76 -5.41 3.53
CA LEU A 202 -3.61 -5.96 4.25
C LEU A 202 -4.03 -7.08 5.20
N PHE A 203 -5.14 -6.91 5.94
CA PHE A 203 -5.66 -7.94 6.82
C PHE A 203 -6.00 -9.21 6.05
N LEU A 204 -6.74 -9.09 4.94
CA LEU A 204 -7.08 -10.25 4.11
C LEU A 204 -5.85 -10.94 3.53
N LEU A 205 -4.88 -10.16 3.05
CA LEU A 205 -3.59 -10.71 2.61
C LEU A 205 -2.92 -11.49 3.75
N MET A 206 -2.86 -10.94 4.97
CA MET A 206 -2.32 -11.64 6.13
C MET A 206 -3.10 -12.91 6.49
N VAL A 207 -4.44 -12.89 6.42
CA VAL A 207 -5.28 -14.08 6.64
C VAL A 207 -4.97 -15.14 5.59
N THR A 208 -4.91 -14.76 4.31
CA THR A 208 -4.61 -15.67 3.20
C THR A 208 -3.21 -16.24 3.31
N LEU A 209 -2.20 -15.44 3.65
CA LEU A 209 -0.84 -15.89 3.90
C LEU A 209 -0.78 -16.85 5.09
N SER A 210 -1.44 -16.52 6.20
CA SER A 210 -1.53 -17.37 7.38
C SER A 210 -2.23 -18.69 7.08
N TYR A 211 -3.29 -18.66 6.26
CA TYR A 211 -4.00 -19.85 5.80
C TYR A 211 -3.11 -20.72 4.91
N CYS A 212 -2.39 -20.11 3.96
CA CYS A 212 -1.44 -20.82 3.10
C CYS A 212 -0.34 -21.45 3.94
N TRP A 213 0.20 -20.73 4.92
CA TRP A 213 1.25 -21.22 5.81
C TRP A 213 0.75 -22.40 6.64
N TYR A 214 -0.45 -22.27 7.20
CA TYR A 214 -1.08 -23.30 8.02
C TYR A 214 -1.34 -24.59 7.23
N HIS A 215 -1.85 -24.47 6.00
CA HIS A 215 -2.13 -25.59 5.11
C HIS A 215 -0.93 -26.02 4.24
N ARG A 216 0.27 -25.47 4.47
CA ARG A 216 1.48 -25.75 3.68
C ARG A 216 1.28 -25.54 2.18
N ARG A 217 0.48 -24.55 1.79
CA ARG A 217 0.22 -24.18 0.41
C ARG A 217 1.24 -23.15 -0.05
N ARG A 218 1.84 -23.42 -1.20
CA ARG A 218 2.78 -22.51 -1.88
C ARG A 218 2.10 -21.30 -2.53
N TRP A 219 0.83 -21.46 -2.91
CA TRP A 219 0.07 -20.49 -3.68
C TRP A 219 -1.28 -20.20 -3.05
N ILE A 220 -1.78 -18.98 -3.30
CA ILE A 220 -3.12 -18.56 -2.92
C ILE A 220 -4.14 -19.50 -3.58
N PRO A 221 -5.08 -20.06 -2.81
CA PRO A 221 -6.13 -20.86 -3.41
C PRO A 221 -7.10 -19.97 -4.20
N VAL A 222 -7.61 -20.48 -5.32
CA VAL A 222 -8.49 -19.72 -6.23
C VAL A 222 -9.72 -19.15 -5.51
N TRP A 223 -10.26 -19.84 -4.50
CA TRP A 223 -11.40 -19.32 -3.72
C TRP A 223 -11.07 -18.02 -2.99
N SER A 224 -9.81 -17.78 -2.58
CA SER A 224 -9.43 -16.52 -1.94
C SER A 224 -9.50 -15.35 -2.93
N ILE A 225 -9.30 -15.60 -4.22
CA ILE A 225 -9.50 -14.61 -5.29
C ILE A 225 -10.99 -14.27 -5.40
N LEU A 226 -11.87 -15.28 -5.35
CA LEU A 226 -13.32 -15.07 -5.35
C LEU A 226 -13.79 -14.23 -4.14
N VAL A 227 -13.18 -14.44 -2.96
CA VAL A 227 -13.45 -13.64 -1.76
C VAL A 227 -12.84 -12.24 -1.86
N ALA A 228 -11.71 -12.07 -2.54
CA ALA A 228 -11.07 -10.76 -2.73
C ALA A 228 -11.94 -9.82 -3.57
N MET A 229 -12.68 -10.32 -4.57
CA MET A 229 -13.54 -9.52 -5.44
C MET A 229 -14.57 -8.63 -4.70
N PRO A 230 -15.47 -9.17 -3.85
CA PRO A 230 -16.41 -8.33 -3.11
C PRO A 230 -15.71 -7.35 -2.17
N VAL A 231 -14.54 -7.70 -1.63
CA VAL A 231 -13.77 -6.80 -0.78
C VAL A 231 -13.16 -5.66 -1.59
N LEU A 232 -12.66 -5.92 -2.79
CA LEU A 232 -12.18 -4.87 -3.70
C LEU A 232 -13.30 -3.91 -4.09
N VAL A 233 -14.53 -4.41 -4.28
CA VAL A 233 -15.72 -3.58 -4.49
C VAL A 233 -15.97 -2.69 -3.27
N VAL A 234 -16.00 -3.26 -2.07
CA VAL A 234 -16.16 -2.49 -0.82
C VAL A 234 -15.06 -1.45 -0.66
N PHE A 235 -13.81 -1.83 -0.94
CA PHE A 235 -12.65 -0.93 -0.88
C PHE A 235 -12.78 0.24 -1.83
N ASN A 236 -13.21 0.00 -3.07
CA ASN A 236 -13.46 1.04 -4.06
C ASN A 236 -14.62 1.96 -3.64
N LEU A 237 -15.73 1.39 -3.15
CA LEU A 237 -16.88 2.16 -2.67
C LEU A 237 -16.51 3.08 -1.51
N LEU A 238 -15.81 2.56 -0.49
CA LEU A 238 -15.32 3.32 0.65
C LEU A 238 -14.30 4.40 0.24
N GLY A 239 -13.58 4.16 -0.84
CA GLY A 239 -12.69 5.15 -1.45
C GLY A 239 -13.39 6.39 -1.94
N HIS A 240 -14.53 6.21 -2.60
CA HIS A 240 -15.32 7.30 -3.18
C HIS A 240 -16.15 8.02 -2.14
N ASN A 241 -16.77 7.27 -1.23
CA ASN A 241 -17.52 7.84 -0.14
C ASN A 241 -17.45 6.90 1.08
N ARG A 242 -16.79 7.41 2.12
CA ARG A 242 -16.51 6.69 3.37
C ARG A 242 -17.78 6.37 4.15
N ASP A 243 -18.84 7.16 3.95
CA ASP A 243 -20.12 7.03 4.61
C ASP A 243 -21.13 6.19 3.81
N VAL A 244 -20.79 5.69 2.61
CA VAL A 244 -21.75 4.92 1.77
C VAL A 244 -22.34 3.76 2.55
N LEU A 245 -21.51 2.97 3.21
CA LEU A 245 -21.98 1.79 3.92
C LEU A 245 -22.68 2.16 5.22
N LYS A 246 -22.25 3.24 5.88
CA LYS A 246 -22.96 3.80 7.04
C LYS A 246 -24.37 4.24 6.63
N ALA A 247 -24.50 5.01 5.55
CA ALA A 247 -25.76 5.53 5.04
C ALA A 247 -26.70 4.41 4.57
N ILE A 248 -26.18 3.41 3.84
CA ILE A 248 -26.97 2.23 3.44
C ILE A 248 -27.50 1.48 4.66
N LEU A 249 -26.67 1.27 5.69
CA LEU A 249 -27.06 0.52 6.89
C LEU A 249 -27.93 1.33 7.85
N SER A 250 -27.77 2.65 7.91
CA SER A 250 -28.59 3.55 8.74
C SER A 250 -29.89 3.99 8.06
N GLY A 251 -30.06 3.68 6.77
CA GLY A 251 -31.18 4.16 5.97
C GLY A 251 -31.12 5.65 5.64
N GLU A 252 -29.98 6.30 5.88
CA GLU A 252 -29.75 7.69 5.49
C GLU A 252 -29.57 7.79 3.97
N PRO A 253 -30.01 8.89 3.34
CA PRO A 253 -29.77 9.11 1.93
C PRO A 253 -28.27 9.17 1.67
N VAL A 254 -27.76 8.24 0.85
CA VAL A 254 -26.37 8.24 0.43
C VAL A 254 -26.10 9.55 -0.30
N GLN A 255 -25.20 10.38 0.24
CA GLN A 255 -24.68 11.52 -0.49
C GLN A 255 -23.83 11.00 -1.65
N VAL A 256 -24.47 10.74 -2.79
CA VAL A 256 -23.77 10.37 -3.99
C VAL A 256 -22.96 11.57 -4.43
N VAL A 257 -21.67 11.37 -4.73
CA VAL A 257 -20.85 12.37 -5.42
C VAL A 257 -21.65 12.82 -6.63
N ARG A 258 -22.11 14.08 -6.63
CA ARG A 258 -22.90 14.62 -7.73
C ARG A 258 -21.97 14.73 -8.94
N TYR A 259 -22.02 13.73 -9.81
CA TYR A 259 -21.49 13.85 -11.16
C TYR A 259 -22.36 14.86 -11.91
N ASP A 260 -21.74 15.70 -12.74
CA ASP A 260 -22.50 16.65 -13.54
C ASP A 260 -23.56 15.91 -14.36
N ALA A 261 -24.77 16.45 -14.41
CA ALA A 261 -25.92 15.79 -15.02
C ALA A 261 -25.72 15.47 -16.51
N GLY A 262 -24.76 16.13 -17.16
CA GLY A 262 -24.37 15.90 -18.55
C GLY A 262 -23.30 14.82 -18.78
N MET A 263 -22.68 14.24 -17.74
CA MET A 263 -21.64 13.22 -17.93
C MET A 263 -22.23 11.91 -18.47
N THR A 264 -21.62 11.39 -19.53
CA THR A 264 -21.90 10.07 -20.09
C THR A 264 -21.58 8.96 -19.08
N ARG A 265 -22.12 7.76 -19.32
CA ARG A 265 -21.83 6.59 -18.47
C ARG A 265 -20.34 6.24 -18.46
N GLU A 266 -19.67 6.41 -19.59
CA GLU A 266 -18.25 6.14 -19.77
C GLU A 266 -17.39 7.11 -18.95
N GLU A 267 -17.67 8.41 -19.02
CA GLU A 267 -16.95 9.41 -18.23
C GLU A 267 -17.14 9.21 -16.72
N LYS A 268 -18.34 8.79 -16.30
CA LYS A 268 -18.60 8.43 -14.90
C LYS A 268 -17.77 7.22 -14.47
N LEU A 269 -17.71 6.17 -15.29
CA LEU A 269 -16.91 4.98 -15.00
C LEU A 269 -15.42 5.31 -14.96
N LYS A 270 -14.94 6.09 -15.93
CA LYS A 270 -13.56 6.59 -15.97
C LYS A 270 -13.21 7.34 -14.69
N LYS A 271 -14.03 8.30 -14.27
CA LYS A 271 -13.82 9.06 -13.02
C LYS A 271 -13.88 8.19 -11.76
N GLN A 272 -14.60 7.08 -11.79
CA GLN A 272 -14.66 6.11 -10.68
C GLN A 272 -13.44 5.19 -10.60
N LEU A 273 -12.78 4.93 -11.72
CA LEU A 273 -11.64 4.02 -11.79
C LEU A 273 -10.29 4.77 -11.75
N ASP A 274 -10.27 6.00 -12.26
CA ASP A 274 -9.11 6.88 -12.30
C ASP A 274 -8.88 7.59 -10.95
N THR A 275 -8.40 6.81 -9.98
CA THR A 275 -8.17 7.25 -8.61
C THR A 275 -6.68 7.34 -8.27
N GLN A 276 -6.36 8.01 -7.16
CA GLN A 276 -4.99 8.13 -6.65
C GLN A 276 -4.38 6.78 -6.20
N ASP A 277 -5.21 5.79 -5.85
CA ASP A 277 -4.75 4.53 -5.25
C ASP A 277 -3.83 3.70 -6.17
N TYR A 278 -3.90 3.90 -7.49
CA TYR A 278 -3.16 3.13 -8.48
C TYR A 278 -2.22 3.99 -9.36
N ALA A 279 -2.03 5.25 -9.00
CA ALA A 279 -1.38 6.27 -9.84
C ALA A 279 0.14 6.37 -9.65
N ASN A 280 0.80 5.30 -9.18
CA ASN A 280 2.25 5.34 -8.94
C ASN A 280 3.07 5.58 -10.22
N PHE A 281 2.60 5.15 -11.39
CA PHE A 281 3.22 5.52 -12.67
C PHE A 281 3.17 7.03 -12.92
N ASP A 282 2.06 7.69 -12.56
CA ASP A 282 1.90 9.13 -12.71
C ASP A 282 2.85 9.87 -11.76
N TYR A 283 2.92 9.41 -10.52
CA TYR A 283 3.82 9.97 -9.51
C TYR A 283 5.28 9.80 -9.92
N LEU A 284 5.65 8.63 -10.45
CA LEU A 284 6.99 8.39 -10.98
C LEU A 284 7.27 9.29 -12.20
N SER A 285 6.31 9.50 -13.09
CA SER A 285 6.47 10.39 -14.25
C SER A 285 6.74 11.82 -13.83
N TYR A 286 6.02 12.30 -12.82
CA TYR A 286 6.27 13.61 -12.24
C TYR A 286 7.69 13.69 -11.64
N VAL A 287 8.09 12.68 -10.86
CA VAL A 287 9.43 12.59 -10.28
C VAL A 287 10.52 12.59 -11.35
N VAL A 288 10.37 11.80 -12.41
CA VAL A 288 11.33 11.71 -13.52
C VAL A 288 11.43 13.04 -14.30
N ALA A 289 10.33 13.78 -14.43
CA ALA A 289 10.33 15.09 -15.08
C ALA A 289 10.94 16.21 -14.21
N VAL A 290 10.87 16.09 -12.89
CA VAL A 290 11.32 17.12 -11.95
C VAL A 290 12.74 16.88 -11.45
N VAL A 291 13.13 15.62 -11.25
CA VAL A 291 14.43 15.23 -10.69
C VAL A 291 15.28 14.55 -11.77
N PRO A 292 16.53 14.97 -12.00
CA PRO A 292 17.22 16.11 -11.37
C PRO A 292 16.97 17.44 -12.11
N GLU A 293 16.29 17.42 -13.26
CA GLU A 293 16.33 18.53 -14.23
C GLU A 293 15.81 19.88 -13.68
N ARG A 294 14.79 19.87 -12.82
CA ARG A 294 14.23 21.09 -12.22
C ARG A 294 14.75 21.38 -10.82
N THR A 295 15.09 20.34 -10.08
CA THR A 295 15.67 20.44 -8.73
C THR A 295 17.16 20.78 -8.74
N GLY A 296 17.82 20.55 -9.88
CA GLY A 296 19.26 20.77 -10.05
C GLY A 296 20.15 19.70 -9.39
N ALA A 297 19.57 18.74 -8.66
CA ALA A 297 20.30 17.71 -7.94
C ALA A 297 19.45 16.47 -7.63
N TYR A 298 20.14 15.38 -7.26
CA TYR A 298 19.55 14.24 -6.58
C TYR A 298 19.63 14.43 -5.07
N SER A 299 18.81 13.71 -4.30
CA SER A 299 18.86 13.75 -2.83
C SER A 299 20.02 12.96 -2.24
N LEU A 300 20.66 12.06 -3.00
CA LEU A 300 21.80 11.24 -2.57
C LEU A 300 21.54 10.42 -1.29
N GLY A 301 20.28 9.99 -1.10
CA GLY A 301 19.86 9.21 0.07
C GLY A 301 19.72 10.02 1.37
N LEU A 302 19.86 11.34 1.33
CA LEU A 302 19.67 12.20 2.51
C LEU A 302 18.27 12.05 3.12
N GLN A 303 17.26 11.75 2.30
CA GLN A 303 15.91 11.48 2.77
C GLN A 303 15.82 10.25 3.69
N HIS A 304 16.73 9.27 3.58
CA HIS A 304 16.76 8.06 4.41
C HIS A 304 17.32 8.31 5.81
N LEU A 305 18.00 9.44 6.05
CA LEU A 305 18.46 9.81 7.39
C LEU A 305 17.30 10.04 8.37
N GLN A 306 16.07 10.19 7.85
CA GLN A 306 14.83 10.16 8.63
C GLN A 306 14.66 8.91 9.47
N LEU A 307 15.30 7.79 9.10
CA LEU A 307 15.31 6.57 9.91
C LEU A 307 15.80 6.80 11.35
N PHE A 308 16.69 7.78 11.56
CA PHE A 308 17.24 8.11 12.87
C PHE A 308 16.43 9.17 13.62
N THR A 309 15.61 9.96 12.92
CA THR A 309 14.85 11.06 13.53
C THR A 309 13.37 10.73 13.69
N GLU A 310 12.73 10.09 12.72
CA GLU A 310 11.31 9.77 12.72
C GLU A 310 10.86 8.91 13.90
N PRO A 311 11.61 7.89 14.34
CA PRO A 311 11.21 7.07 15.48
C PRO A 311 11.11 7.83 16.81
N ILE A 312 11.76 8.98 16.95
CA ILE A 312 11.74 9.75 18.20
C ILE A 312 10.51 10.68 18.21
N PRO A 313 9.57 10.54 19.15
CA PRO A 313 8.40 11.41 19.23
C PRO A 313 8.77 12.89 19.47
N ARG A 314 8.04 13.82 18.83
CA ARG A 314 8.27 15.27 18.99
C ARG A 314 8.03 15.77 20.41
N ILE A 315 7.17 15.11 21.18
CA ILE A 315 6.98 15.39 22.61
C ILE A 315 8.26 15.18 23.43
N LEU A 316 9.12 14.24 22.99
CA LEU A 316 10.43 13.98 23.61
C LEU A 316 11.56 14.81 22.98
N TRP A 317 11.36 15.32 21.76
CA TRP A 317 12.34 16.14 21.02
C TRP A 317 11.67 17.35 20.38
N ARG A 318 11.55 18.45 21.13
CA ARG A 318 10.85 19.67 20.72
C ARG A 318 11.42 20.32 19.45
N GLY A 319 12.73 20.22 19.23
CA GLY A 319 13.44 20.76 18.05
C GLY A 319 13.67 19.76 16.93
N LYS A 320 12.90 18.66 16.88
CA LYS A 320 13.06 17.63 15.85
C LYS A 320 12.90 18.22 14.43
N PRO A 321 13.80 17.94 13.48
CA PRO A 321 13.65 18.33 12.08
C PRO A 321 12.31 17.88 11.49
N ILE A 322 11.80 18.63 10.50
CA ILE A 322 10.60 18.26 9.74
C ILE A 322 11.08 17.69 8.40
N GLY A 323 10.91 16.40 8.20
CA GLY A 323 11.55 15.69 7.09
C GLY A 323 12.99 15.26 7.44
N PRO A 324 13.88 15.14 6.44
CA PRO A 324 15.26 14.72 6.68
C PRO A 324 16.03 15.72 7.54
N PRO A 325 16.96 15.24 8.40
CA PRO A 325 17.77 16.09 9.26
C PRO A 325 18.73 17.01 8.50
N ILE A 326 19.08 16.64 7.26
CA ILE A 326 19.84 17.46 6.33
C ILE A 326 18.86 17.87 5.24
N GLU A 327 18.80 19.16 4.93
CA GLU A 327 17.93 19.68 3.87
C GLU A 327 18.25 18.98 2.55
N SER A 328 17.26 18.27 2.02
CA SER A 328 17.35 17.66 0.69
C SER A 328 17.19 18.75 -0.35
N PRO A 329 18.03 18.80 -1.40
CA PRO A 329 17.83 19.73 -2.52
C PRO A 329 16.58 19.39 -3.33
N VAL A 330 15.96 18.24 -3.08
CA VAL A 330 14.75 17.79 -3.76
C VAL A 330 13.51 18.11 -2.91
N ASN A 331 12.70 19.04 -3.38
CA ASN A 331 11.36 19.32 -2.88
C ASN A 331 10.33 19.26 -4.01
N LEU A 332 9.59 18.14 -4.10
CA LEU A 332 8.62 17.91 -5.17
C LEU A 332 7.43 18.89 -5.14
N GLY A 333 7.11 19.47 -3.97
CA GLY A 333 6.00 20.40 -3.80
C GLY A 333 6.25 21.79 -4.38
N GLU A 334 7.49 22.14 -4.69
CA GLU A 334 7.84 23.44 -5.31
C GLU A 334 7.45 23.50 -6.79
N PHE A 335 7.36 22.34 -7.46
CA PHE A 335 7.17 22.27 -8.91
C PHE A 335 5.74 21.86 -9.31
N GLY A 336 4.85 21.63 -8.34
CA GLY A 336 3.54 21.03 -8.56
C GLY A 336 2.89 20.57 -7.26
N ASN A 337 1.69 20.02 -7.34
CA ASN A 337 0.96 19.58 -6.16
C ASN A 337 1.22 18.11 -5.85
N PHE A 338 2.17 17.85 -4.94
CA PHE A 338 2.51 16.51 -4.46
C PHE A 338 1.90 16.17 -3.09
N THR A 339 0.87 16.92 -2.67
CA THR A 339 0.27 16.75 -1.34
C THR A 339 -0.47 15.42 -1.21
N GLY A 340 -0.13 14.61 -0.20
CA GLY A 340 -0.81 13.33 0.04
C GLY A 340 -0.48 12.24 -0.98
N LEU A 341 0.51 12.48 -1.85
CA LEU A 341 1.03 11.49 -2.79
C LEU A 341 2.26 10.80 -2.19
N THR A 342 2.44 9.52 -2.49
CA THR A 342 3.58 8.74 -1.99
C THR A 342 4.46 8.34 -3.15
N VAL A 343 5.77 8.51 -2.98
CA VAL A 343 6.74 8.06 -3.97
C VAL A 343 6.91 6.55 -3.85
N SER A 344 6.80 5.84 -4.97
CA SER A 344 7.07 4.40 -5.03
C SER A 344 8.55 4.08 -4.73
N LEU A 345 8.88 2.82 -4.43
CA LEU A 345 10.27 2.38 -4.25
C LEU A 345 11.17 2.79 -5.44
N VAL A 346 10.65 2.67 -6.66
CA VAL A 346 11.38 3.07 -7.87
C VAL A 346 11.61 4.58 -7.91
N GLY A 347 10.59 5.36 -7.57
CA GLY A 347 10.71 6.82 -7.54
C GLY A 347 11.67 7.29 -6.45
N ASP A 348 11.70 6.64 -5.29
CA ASP A 348 12.66 6.97 -4.23
C ASP A 348 14.10 6.63 -4.64
N GLY A 349 14.29 5.53 -5.36
CA GLY A 349 15.57 5.20 -6.02
C GLY A 349 16.00 6.29 -7.01
N TRP A 350 15.09 6.71 -7.90
CA TRP A 350 15.36 7.77 -8.87
C TRP A 350 15.70 9.10 -8.20
N ILE A 351 14.95 9.51 -7.17
CA ILE A 351 15.23 10.72 -6.38
C ILE A 351 16.62 10.66 -5.74
N SER A 352 17.03 9.47 -5.29
CA SER A 352 18.30 9.27 -4.61
C SER A 352 19.50 9.40 -5.54
N GLY A 353 19.44 8.91 -6.77
CA GLY A 353 20.64 8.91 -7.63
C GLY A 353 20.45 8.60 -9.11
N GLY A 354 19.21 8.53 -9.61
CA GLY A 354 18.91 8.13 -10.99
C GLY A 354 18.70 6.63 -11.11
#